data_AF-A0AAQ3MQX4-F1
#
_entry.id   AF-A0AAQ3MQX4-F1
#
_cell.length_a   1.000
_cell.length_b   1.000
_cell.length_c   1.000
_cell.angle_alpha   90.00
_cell.angle_beta   90.00
_cell.angle_gamma   90.00
#
_symmetry.space_group_name_H-M   'P 1'
#
loop_
_entity.id
_entity.type
_entity.pdbx_description
1 polymer ?
#
loop_
_entity_poly.entity_id
_entity_poly.type
_entity_poly.pdbx_seq_one_letter_code
_entity_poly.pdbx_strand_id
1 'polypeptide(L)'
;MTSGLPLIAKQMKRLELSSIWALLAAFEEPLPFSGSTEVPFEGAFVRGVDSVSWMANNTKKLLISQSGGPHCWTFLSTAAYGKQNKVPQVGGGNFKIMYQELGLQVLDWF
;
A
#
# COMPACT_ATOMS: atom_id res chain seq x y z
N MET A 1 23.68 -15.85 -34.06
CA MET A 1 22.98 -14.90 -33.17
C MET A 1 22.75 -15.60 -31.84
N THR A 2 23.43 -15.19 -30.78
CA THR A 2 23.28 -15.81 -29.45
C THR A 2 22.07 -15.16 -28.78
N SER A 3 21.04 -15.93 -28.46
CA SER A 3 19.85 -15.41 -27.79
C SER A 3 20.23 -14.88 -26.40
N GLY A 4 19.66 -13.75 -25.98
CA GLY A 4 19.90 -13.14 -24.65
C GLY A 4 19.32 -13.95 -23.47
N LEU A 5 18.72 -15.11 -23.76
CA LEU A 5 18.08 -15.99 -22.79
C LEU A 5 18.99 -16.41 -21.61
N PRO A 6 20.29 -16.71 -21.79
CA PRO A 6 21.17 -17.05 -20.66
C PRO A 6 21.37 -15.88 -19.68
N LEU A 7 21.37 -14.63 -20.17
CA LEU A 7 21.48 -13.42 -19.33
C LEU A 7 20.20 -13.18 -18.54
N ILE A 8 19.04 -13.34 -19.19
CA ILE A 8 17.72 -13.24 -18.54
C ILE A 8 17.56 -14.32 -17.46
N ALA A 9 17.92 -15.57 -17.77
CA ALA A 9 17.88 -16.67 -16.81
C ALA A 9 18.80 -16.45 -15.59
N LYS A 10 19.94 -15.76 -15.78
CA LYS A 10 20.85 -15.40 -14.69
C LYS A 10 20.29 -14.26 -13.83
N GLN A 11 19.61 -13.28 -14.43
CA GLN A 11 18.93 -12.20 -13.70
C GLN A 11 17.72 -12.71 -12.92
N MET A 12 16.92 -13.61 -13.51
CA MET A 12 15.73 -14.19 -12.86
C MET A 12 16.04 -15.10 -11.66
N LYS A 13 17.29 -15.56 -11.49
CA LYS A 13 17.71 -16.39 -10.36
C LYS A 13 18.11 -15.60 -9.11
N ARG A 14 18.13 -14.27 -9.16
CA ARG A 14 18.51 -13.44 -8.03
C ARG A 14 17.24 -12.87 -7.38
N LEU A 15 16.80 -13.52 -6.30
CA LEU A 15 15.79 -12.96 -5.42
C LEU A 15 16.45 -11.90 -4.54
N GLU A 16 16.18 -10.63 -4.84
CA GLU A 16 16.55 -9.52 -3.96
C GLU A 16 15.39 -9.18 -3.05
N LEU A 17 15.63 -9.19 -1.74
CA LEU A 17 14.66 -8.73 -0.75
C LEU A 17 14.48 -7.22 -0.91
N SER A 18 13.28 -6.81 -1.30
CA SER A 18 12.89 -5.40 -1.30
C SER A 18 12.30 -5.03 0.05
N SER A 19 12.78 -3.94 0.64
CA SER A 19 12.26 -3.40 1.91
C SER A 19 10.95 -2.65 1.66
N ILE A 20 9.91 -3.36 1.22
CA ILE A 20 8.54 -2.84 1.06
C ILE A 20 7.70 -3.27 2.25
N TRP A 21 6.92 -2.34 2.78
CA TRP A 21 5.97 -2.61 3.85
C TRP A 21 4.56 -2.66 3.31
N ALA A 22 3.74 -3.49 3.94
CA ALA A 22 2.30 -3.49 3.73
C ALA A 22 1.62 -2.98 5.01
N LEU A 23 0.76 -1.97 4.85
CA LEU A 23 -0.11 -1.47 5.90
C LEU A 23 -1.55 -1.78 5.51
N LEU A 24 -2.28 -2.46 6.39
CA LEU A 24 -3.74 -2.58 6.29
C LEU A 24 -4.36 -1.55 7.23
N ALA A 25 -5.31 -0.78 6.71
CA ALA A 25 -6.04 0.23 7.47
C ALA A 25 -7.55 0.08 7.24
N ALA A 26 -8.34 0.36 8.26
CA ALA A 26 -9.79 0.38 8.21
C ALA A 26 -10.26 1.78 8.61
N PHE A 27 -11.16 2.37 7.82
CA PHE A 27 -11.73 3.69 8.06
C PHE A 27 -13.24 3.58 8.21
N GLU A 28 -13.83 4.35 9.14
CA GLU A 28 -15.28 4.42 9.27
C GLU A 28 -15.91 5.12 8.05
N GLU A 29 -15.27 6.18 7.56
CA GLU A 29 -15.69 6.91 6.37
C GLU A 29 -14.81 6.59 5.15
N PRO A 30 -15.35 6.65 3.92
CA PRO A 30 -14.57 6.44 2.72
C PRO A 30 -13.55 7.57 2.54
N LEU A 31 -12.38 7.24 1.99
CA LEU A 31 -11.37 8.25 1.66
C LEU A 31 -11.92 9.28 0.66
N PRO A 32 -11.58 10.56 0.81
CA PRO A 32 -12.08 11.62 -0.07
C PRO A 32 -11.46 11.49 -1.47
N PHE A 33 -12.20 10.89 -2.41
CA PHE A 33 -11.82 10.86 -3.82
C PHE A 33 -12.53 11.98 -4.59
N SER A 34 -11.74 12.86 -5.20
CA SER A 34 -12.21 13.87 -6.13
C SER A 34 -12.52 13.22 -7.49
N GLY A 35 -13.62 12.48 -7.57
CA GLY A 35 -14.04 11.86 -8.82
C GLY A 35 -15.23 10.93 -8.63
N SER A 36 -16.40 11.37 -9.09
CA SER A 36 -17.52 10.47 -9.38
C SER A 36 -17.25 9.74 -10.70
N THR A 37 -16.30 8.81 -10.71
CA THR A 37 -16.10 7.94 -11.87
C THR A 37 -17.08 6.77 -11.81
N GLU A 38 -17.68 6.44 -12.96
CA GLU A 38 -18.59 5.29 -13.12
C GLU A 38 -17.94 3.94 -12.75
N VAL A 39 -16.60 3.89 -12.70
CA VAL A 39 -15.82 2.72 -12.31
C VAL A 39 -15.36 2.82 -10.86
N PRO A 40 -15.62 1.82 -10.00
CA PRO A 40 -15.13 1.81 -8.63
C PRO A 40 -13.60 1.69 -8.61
N PHE A 41 -12.95 2.58 -7.86
CA PHE A 41 -11.50 2.50 -7.63
C PHE A 41 -11.16 1.24 -6.82
N GLU A 42 -10.35 0.34 -7.39
CA GLU A 42 -9.89 -0.87 -6.72
C GLU A 42 -8.44 -0.77 -6.24
N GLY A 43 -7.58 -0.08 -6.99
CA GLY A 43 -6.20 0.15 -6.60
C GLY A 43 -5.32 0.72 -7.72
N ALA A 44 -4.25 1.40 -7.34
CA ALA A 44 -3.34 2.06 -8.28
C ALA A 44 -1.96 2.30 -7.66
N PHE A 45 -0.96 2.49 -8.52
CA PHE A 45 0.32 3.05 -8.12
C PHE A 45 0.14 4.54 -7.77
N VAL A 46 0.80 4.95 -6.70
CA VAL A 46 0.74 6.33 -6.19
C VAL A 46 1.94 7.11 -6.71
N ARG A 47 1.71 8.35 -7.11
CA ARG A 47 2.76 9.29 -7.54
C ARG A 47 2.70 10.54 -6.68
N GLY A 48 3.84 11.19 -6.47
CA GLY A 48 3.93 12.42 -5.68
C GLY A 48 3.91 12.22 -4.17
N VAL A 49 3.93 10.97 -3.70
CA VAL A 49 4.07 10.60 -2.29
C VAL A 49 5.27 9.67 -2.17
N ASP A 50 6.33 10.13 -1.52
CA ASP A 50 7.61 9.40 -1.46
C ASP A 50 7.54 8.12 -0.61
N SER A 51 6.60 8.05 0.33
CA SER A 51 6.43 6.93 1.23
C SER A 51 5.57 5.80 0.68
N VAL A 52 4.64 6.08 -0.25
CA VAL A 52 3.65 5.11 -0.75
C VAL A 52 3.87 4.86 -2.23
N SER A 53 4.08 3.59 -2.59
CA SER A 53 4.20 3.17 -4.00
C SER A 53 2.86 2.75 -4.59
N TRP A 54 1.96 2.20 -3.79
CA TRP A 54 0.70 1.62 -4.26
C TRP A 54 -0.36 1.61 -3.17
N MET A 55 -1.63 1.71 -3.57
CA MET A 55 -2.77 1.57 -2.66
C MET A 55 -3.91 0.81 -3.30
N ALA A 56 -4.75 0.17 -2.49
CA ALA A 56 -5.99 -0.48 -2.94
C ALA A 56 -7.13 -0.35 -1.93
N ASN A 57 -8.34 -0.24 -2.48
CA ASN A 57 -9.58 -0.28 -1.75
C ASN A 57 -10.05 -1.74 -1.65
N ASN A 58 -9.66 -2.42 -0.56
CA ASN A 58 -10.00 -3.83 -0.36
C ASN A 58 -11.52 -4.03 -0.25
N THR A 59 -12.24 -3.08 0.37
CA THR A 59 -13.70 -3.13 0.45
C THR A 59 -14.32 -3.18 -0.94
N LYS A 60 -13.93 -2.29 -1.86
CA LYS A 60 -14.47 -2.30 -3.22
C LYS A 60 -14.00 -3.49 -4.06
N LYS A 61 -12.75 -3.93 -3.87
CA LYS A 61 -12.14 -5.02 -4.63
C LYS A 61 -12.65 -6.41 -4.25
N LEU A 62 -12.90 -6.66 -2.96
CA LEU A 62 -13.29 -7.98 -2.44
C LEU A 62 -14.79 -8.09 -2.17
N LEU A 63 -15.46 -6.97 -1.86
CA LEU A 63 -16.87 -6.93 -1.51
C LEU A 63 -17.63 -6.15 -2.58
N ILE A 64 -18.09 -6.86 -3.62
CA ILE A 64 -19.09 -6.33 -4.57
C ILE A 64 -20.38 -5.92 -3.83
N SER A 65 -20.62 -6.45 -2.62
CA SER A 65 -21.78 -6.10 -1.80
C SER A 65 -21.49 -6.27 -0.32
N GLN A 66 -21.37 -5.17 0.41
CA GLN A 66 -21.93 -5.01 1.77
C GLN A 66 -21.65 -3.57 2.22
N SER A 67 -22.70 -2.76 2.27
CA SER A 67 -22.69 -1.42 2.86
C SER A 67 -22.98 -1.58 4.35
N GLY A 68 -22.05 -1.12 5.21
CA GLY A 68 -22.26 -1.12 6.66
C GLY A 68 -21.04 -1.51 7.50
N GLY A 69 -19.97 -2.01 6.90
CA GLY A 69 -18.69 -2.24 7.58
C GLY A 69 -17.63 -1.18 7.21
N PRO A 70 -16.50 -1.14 7.94
CA PRO A 70 -15.45 -0.17 7.69
C PRO A 70 -14.83 -0.32 6.29
N HIS A 71 -14.36 0.79 5.75
CA HIS A 71 -13.64 0.89 4.50
C HIS A 71 -12.20 0.44 4.68
N CYS A 72 -11.90 -0.77 4.23
CA CYS A 72 -10.60 -1.42 4.35
C CYS A 72 -9.70 -1.12 3.15
N TRP A 73 -8.45 -0.78 3.43
CA TRP A 73 -7.44 -0.41 2.44
C TRP A 73 -6.11 -1.11 2.69
N THR A 74 -5.38 -1.34 1.60
CA THR A 74 -3.98 -1.76 1.63
C THR A 74 -3.12 -0.64 1.08
N PHE A 75 -2.04 -0.31 1.77
CA PHE A 75 -0.99 0.58 1.28
C PHE A 75 0.34 -0.17 1.24
N LEU A 76 1.08 0.00 0.15
CA LEU A 76 2.44 -0.47 0.03
C LEU A 76 3.40 0.70 0.03
N SER A 77 4.47 0.58 0.82
CA SER A 77 5.50 1.62 0.84
C SER A 77 6.31 1.63 -0.45
N THR A 78 7.07 2.70 -0.70
CA THR A 78 8.23 2.59 -1.59
C THR A 78 9.33 1.76 -0.92
N ALA A 79 10.20 1.16 -1.73
CA ALA A 79 11.34 0.38 -1.21
C ALA A 79 12.37 1.27 -0.49
N ALA A 80 12.52 2.52 -0.94
CA ALA A 80 13.39 3.51 -0.30
C ALA A 80 12.87 3.85 1.10
N TYR A 81 11.57 4.13 1.22
CA TYR A 81 10.95 4.46 2.49
C TYR A 81 11.01 3.28 3.48
N GLY A 82 10.66 2.07 3.04
CA GLY A 82 10.67 0.90 3.92
C GLY A 82 12.08 0.40 4.28
N LYS A 83 13.13 0.87 3.59
CA LYS A 83 14.53 0.64 3.97
C LYS A 83 15.00 1.61 5.06
N GLN A 84 14.56 2.87 5.00
CA GLN A 84 14.97 3.93 5.92
C GLN A 84 14.22 3.86 7.25
N ASN A 85 12.95 3.49 7.19
CA ASN A 85 12.13 3.23 8.36
C ASN A 85 12.23 1.72 8.68
N LYS A 86 12.06 1.28 9.93
CA LYS A 86 11.93 -0.16 10.29
C LYS A 86 10.51 -0.45 10.78
N VAL A 87 9.90 -1.57 10.33
CA VAL A 87 8.58 -1.99 10.83
C VAL A 87 8.75 -2.38 12.30
N PRO A 88 8.05 -1.76 13.26
CA PRO A 88 7.99 -2.27 14.62
C PRO A 88 7.28 -3.63 14.58
N GLN A 89 8.01 -4.72 14.78
CA GLN A 89 7.44 -6.07 14.70
C GLN A 89 6.57 -6.44 15.92
N VAL A 90 6.57 -5.63 16.99
CA VAL A 90 5.61 -5.69 18.09
C VAL A 90 5.70 -4.36 18.87
N GLY A 91 4.57 -3.71 19.10
CA GLY A 91 4.35 -2.59 20.04
C GLY A 91 5.46 -1.54 20.19
N GLY A 92 5.38 -0.44 19.42
CA GLY A 92 6.12 0.77 19.77
C GLY A 92 6.46 1.71 18.61
N GLY A 93 5.77 2.86 18.56
CA GLY A 93 6.35 4.13 18.13
C GLY A 93 6.30 4.53 16.65
N ASN A 94 6.60 3.65 15.69
CA ASN A 94 6.87 4.11 14.31
C ASN A 94 5.71 4.00 13.32
N PHE A 95 4.52 3.57 13.75
CA PHE A 95 3.36 3.53 12.84
C PHE A 95 2.82 4.92 12.47
N LYS A 96 3.24 5.98 13.19
CA LYS A 96 2.72 7.34 13.06
C LYS A 96 3.10 8.05 11.74
N ILE A 97 4.13 7.57 11.02
CA ILE A 97 4.77 8.34 9.94
C ILE A 97 3.96 8.30 8.62
N MET A 98 3.37 7.16 8.22
CA MET A 98 2.55 7.11 6.99
C MET A 98 1.23 7.88 7.11
N TYR A 99 0.67 7.98 8.32
CA TYR A 99 -0.63 8.63 8.54
C TYR A 99 -0.54 10.15 8.43
N GLN A 100 0.55 10.75 8.90
CA GLN A 100 0.76 12.21 8.79
C GLN A 100 1.00 12.67 7.36
N GLU A 101 1.71 11.89 6.54
CA GLU A 101 1.97 12.23 5.13
C GLU A 101 0.74 12.02 4.23
N LEU A 102 -0.16 11.09 4.58
CA LEU A 102 -1.40 10.83 3.85
C LEU A 102 -2.60 11.65 4.37
N GLY A 103 -2.45 12.42 5.45
CA GLY A 103 -3.53 13.21 6.04
C GLY A 103 -4.66 12.36 6.65
N LEU A 104 -4.37 11.12 7.07
CA LEU A 104 -5.36 10.16 7.55
C LEU A 104 -5.39 10.15 9.08
N GLN A 105 -6.51 10.53 9.69
CA GLN A 105 -6.72 10.39 11.12
C GLN A 105 -7.07 8.93 11.44
N VAL A 106 -6.29 8.30 12.31
CA VAL A 106 -6.66 7.03 12.92
C VAL A 106 -7.12 7.32 14.34
N LEU A 107 -8.40 7.03 14.60
CA LEU A 107 -8.93 6.88 15.95
C LEU A 107 -8.28 5.64 16.58
N ASP A 108 -7.78 5.85 17.79
CA ASP A 108 -7.20 4.92 18.76
C ASP A 108 -7.29 3.42 18.44
N TRP A 109 -6.13 2.77 18.33
CA TRP A 109 -6.02 1.32 18.41
C TRP A 109 -5.77 0.93 19.88
N PHE A 110 -6.63 0.05 20.40
CA PHE A 110 -6.60 -0.54 21.75
C PHE A 110 -5.26 -1.16 22.14
#